data_AF-A0A955WRH2-F1
#
_entry.id   AF-A0A955WRH2-F1
#
_cell.length_a   1.000
_cell.length_b   1.000
_cell.length_c   1.000
_cell.angle_alpha   90.00
_cell.angle_beta   90.00
_cell.angle_gamma   90.00
#
_symmetry.space_group_name_H-M   'P 1'
#
loop_
_entity.id
_entity.type
_entity.pdbx_description
1 polymer ?
#
loop_
_entity_poly.entity_id
_entity_poly.type
_entity_poly.pdbx_seq_one_letter_code
_entity_poly.pdbx_strand_id
1 'polypeptide(L)'
;MNTPQTVFPQLHPRLQSAIVHRLGWRSLRPVQDLAGQALLAGQNAVVLAPTAGGKTEASVFPTLSLLLSEPPRGVGALYIAPIKAL
;
A
#
# COMPACT_ATOMS: atom_id res chain seq x y z
N MET A 1 23.20 -8.78 -0.49
CA MET A 1 22.05 -7.92 -0.14
C MET A 1 20.81 -8.68 -0.55
N ASN A 2 19.90 -9.02 0.37
CA ASN A 2 18.64 -9.68 0.00
C ASN A 2 17.78 -8.68 -0.77
N THR A 3 17.43 -9.00 -2.00
CA THR A 3 16.40 -8.23 -2.72
C THR A 3 15.10 -8.36 -1.91
N PRO A 4 14.48 -7.24 -1.47
CA PRO A 4 13.21 -7.33 -0.75
C PRO A 4 12.20 -8.06 -1.65
N GLN A 5 11.61 -9.14 -1.15
CA GLN A 5 10.57 -9.85 -1.88
C GLN A 5 9.36 -8.93 -2.03
N THR A 6 8.82 -8.88 -3.25
CA THR A 6 7.67 -8.03 -3.52
C THR A 6 6.42 -8.55 -2.83
N VAL A 7 5.64 -7.64 -2.26
CA VAL A 7 4.33 -7.95 -1.66
C VAL A 7 3.20 -7.96 -2.67
N PHE A 8 3.46 -7.59 -3.92
CA PHE A 8 2.44 -7.46 -4.95
C PHE A 8 1.51 -8.69 -5.07
N PRO A 9 2.01 -9.94 -5.05
CA PRO A 9 1.16 -11.13 -5.12
C PRO A 9 0.25 -11.33 -3.90
N GLN A 10 0.56 -10.70 -2.77
CA GLN A 10 -0.22 -10.77 -1.52
C GLN A 10 -1.35 -9.74 -1.49
N LEU A 11 -1.30 -8.73 -2.35
CA LEU A 11 -2.38 -7.74 -2.45
C LEU A 11 -3.67 -8.39 -2.99
N HIS A 12 -4.83 -7.85 -2.64
CA HIS A 12 -6.10 -8.33 -3.14
C HIS A 12 -6.14 -8.32 -4.69
N PRO A 13 -6.65 -9.38 -5.37
CA PRO A 13 -6.58 -9.49 -6.84
C PRO A 13 -7.17 -8.29 -7.61
N ARG A 14 -8.26 -7.69 -7.10
CA ARG A 14 -8.83 -6.46 -7.68
C ARG A 14 -7.87 -5.28 -7.64
N LEU A 15 -7.06 -5.16 -6.58
CA LEU A 15 -6.07 -4.11 -6.45
C LEU A 15 -4.88 -4.38 -7.37
N GLN A 16 -4.41 -5.63 -7.45
CA GLN A 16 -3.37 -6.02 -8.42
C GLN A 16 -3.76 -5.64 -9.86
N SER A 17 -4.99 -5.99 -10.26
CA SER A 17 -5.55 -5.63 -11.58
C SER A 17 -5.60 -4.11 -11.79
N ALA A 18 -6.05 -3.34 -10.79
CA ALA A 18 -6.09 -1.89 -10.89
C ALA A 18 -4.68 -1.26 -11.03
N ILE A 19 -3.70 -1.76 -10.28
CA ILE A 19 -2.31 -1.28 -10.35
C ILE A 19 -1.74 -1.53 -11.76
N VAL A 20 -1.93 -2.73 -12.31
CA VAL A 20 -1.40 -3.07 -13.64
C VAL A 20 -2.13 -2.35 -14.76
N HIS A 21 -3.47 -2.43 -14.78
CA HIS A 21 -4.25 -1.99 -15.93
C HIS A 21 -4.67 -0.52 -15.88
N ARG A 22 -4.77 0.09 -14.69
CA ARG A 22 -5.17 1.50 -14.55
C ARG A 22 -3.97 2.40 -14.29
N LEU A 23 -3.05 2.01 -13.40
CA LEU A 23 -1.86 2.80 -13.12
C LEU A 23 -0.70 2.49 -14.09
N GLY A 24 -0.74 1.34 -14.78
CA GLY A 24 0.31 0.93 -15.71
C GLY A 24 1.59 0.47 -15.02
N TRP A 25 1.55 0.17 -13.72
CA TRP A 25 2.75 -0.17 -12.96
C TRP A 25 3.09 -1.65 -13.14
N ARG A 26 4.38 -1.93 -13.39
CA ARG A 26 4.91 -3.29 -13.57
C ARG A 26 5.49 -3.89 -12.29
N SER A 27 5.82 -3.05 -11.33
CA SER A 27 6.38 -3.44 -10.04
C SER A 27 6.09 -2.36 -9.00
N LEU A 28 6.14 -2.74 -7.74
CA LEU A 28 6.13 -1.80 -6.62
C LEU A 28 7.52 -1.18 -6.45
N ARG A 29 7.57 -0.01 -5.81
CA ARG A 29 8.82 0.60 -5.35
C ARG A 29 9.30 -0.11 -4.07
N PRO A 30 10.61 -0.15 -3.79
CA PRO A 30 11.14 -0.82 -2.59
C PRO A 30 10.48 -0.37 -1.28
N VAL A 31 10.18 0.93 -1.12
CA VAL A 31 9.50 1.44 0.07
C VAL A 31 8.07 0.90 0.23
N GLN A 32 7.37 0.66 -0.88
CA GLN A 32 6.03 0.10 -0.89
C GLN A 32 6.06 -1.39 -0.52
N ASP A 33 7.06 -2.14 -1.01
CA ASP A 33 7.27 -3.53 -0.61
C ASP A 33 7.60 -3.64 0.88
N LEU A 34 8.54 -2.83 1.38
CA LEU A 34 8.92 -2.83 2.79
C LEU A 34 7.76 -2.45 3.72
N ALA A 35 7.03 -1.38 3.39
CA ALA A 35 5.86 -0.98 4.17
C ALA A 35 4.74 -2.03 4.09
N GLY A 36 4.50 -2.59 2.91
CA GLY A 36 3.48 -3.62 2.71
C GLY A 36 3.74 -4.89 3.52
N GLN A 37 5.00 -5.30 3.71
CA GLN A 37 5.34 -6.47 4.54
C GLN A 37 4.83 -6.30 5.97
N ALA A 38 5.08 -5.13 6.58
CA ALA A 38 4.62 -4.84 7.94
C ALA A 38 3.11 -4.65 8.01
N LEU A 39 2.55 -3.85 7.10
CA LEU A 39 1.14 -3.45 7.15
C LEU A 39 0.20 -4.62 6.84
N LEU A 40 0.54 -5.50 5.88
CA LEU A 40 -0.26 -6.71 5.60
C LEU A 40 -0.19 -7.73 6.75
N ALA A 41 0.86 -7.69 7.58
CA ALA A 41 0.98 -8.48 8.80
C ALA A 41 0.23 -7.86 10.00
N GLY A 42 -0.51 -6.77 9.80
CA GLY A 42 -1.25 -6.08 10.87
C GLY A 42 -0.37 -5.26 11.81
N GLN A 43 0.87 -4.95 11.42
CA GLN A 43 1.81 -4.19 12.23
C GLN A 43 1.72 -2.68 11.94
N ASN A 44 2.15 -1.87 12.91
CA ASN A 44 2.32 -0.42 12.71
C ASN A 44 3.65 -0.14 11.99
N ALA A 45 3.66 0.85 11.09
CA ALA A 45 4.86 1.21 10.33
C ALA A 45 5.08 2.72 10.29
N VAL A 46 6.35 3.14 10.42
CA VAL A 46 6.82 4.50 10.10
C VAL A 46 7.58 4.43 8.78
N VAL A 47 7.03 5.06 7.75
CA VAL A 47 7.58 4.97 6.39
C VAL A 47 8.44 6.21 6.08
N LEU A 48 9.75 6.00 6.01
CA LEU A 48 10.72 7.04 5.65
C LEU A 48 11.11 6.90 4.17
N ALA A 49 10.78 7.93 3.38
CA ALA A 49 11.17 8.02 1.97
C ALA A 49 11.19 9.47 1.49
N PRO A 50 11.98 9.79 0.45
CA PRO A 50 12.02 11.13 -0.14
C PRO A 50 10.64 11.57 -0.66
N THR A 51 10.49 12.87 -0.90
CA THR A 51 9.31 13.43 -1.60
C THR A 51 9.15 12.74 -2.96
N ALA A 52 7.90 12.49 -3.36
CA ALA A 52 7.56 11.68 -4.54
C ALA A 52 8.12 10.24 -4.53
N GLY A 53 8.58 9.73 -3.38
CA GLY A 53 9.11 8.36 -3.23
C GLY A 53 8.05 7.25 -3.20
N GLY A 54 6.75 7.58 -3.30
CA GLY A 54 5.65 6.61 -3.24
C GLY A 54 5.15 6.27 -1.83
N LYS A 55 5.30 7.20 -0.87
CA LYS A 55 4.84 7.04 0.53
C LYS A 55 3.32 6.85 0.63
N THR A 56 2.56 7.54 -0.21
CA THR A 56 1.10 7.45 -0.22
C THR A 56 0.69 6.02 -0.52
N GLU A 57 1.13 5.45 -1.64
CA GLU A 57 0.79 4.07 -2.03
C GLU A 57 1.39 3.03 -1.08
N ALA A 58 2.54 3.33 -0.45
CA ALA A 58 3.15 2.45 0.55
C ALA A 58 2.24 2.19 1.77
N SER A 59 1.37 3.16 2.10
CA SER A 59 0.34 2.99 3.15
C SER A 59 -1.03 2.60 2.57
N VAL A 60 -1.40 3.15 1.42
CA VAL A 60 -2.74 3.01 0.84
C VAL A 60 -2.98 1.62 0.24
N PHE A 61 -2.01 1.06 -0.50
CA PHE A 61 -2.21 -0.26 -1.14
C PHE A 61 -2.45 -1.40 -0.14
N PRO A 62 -1.62 -1.61 0.90
CA PRO A 62 -1.92 -2.64 1.89
C PRO A 62 -3.23 -2.36 2.63
N THR A 63 -3.54 -1.11 2.96
CA THR A 63 -4.82 -0.73 3.61
C THR A 63 -6.02 -1.10 2.73
N LEU A 64 -6.01 -0.73 1.45
CA LEU A 64 -7.08 -1.09 0.51
C LEU A 64 -7.16 -2.60 0.30
N SER A 65 -6.03 -3.29 0.28
CA SER A 65 -6.00 -4.75 0.19
C SER A 65 -6.73 -5.40 1.35
N LEU A 66 -6.45 -4.97 2.59
CA LEU A 66 -7.12 -5.47 3.80
C LEU A 66 -8.62 -5.17 3.76
N LEU A 67 -9.03 -3.95 3.38
CA LEU A 67 -10.45 -3.59 3.25
C LEU A 67 -11.20 -4.37 2.17
N LEU A 68 -10.52 -4.77 1.10
CA LEU A 68 -11.11 -5.60 0.04
C LEU A 68 -11.23 -7.06 0.47
N SER A 69 -10.26 -7.57 1.21
CA SER A 69 -10.28 -8.94 1.76
C SER A 69 -11.29 -9.09 2.90
N GLU A 70 -11.38 -8.09 3.77
CA GLU A 70 -12.27 -8.07 4.94
C GLU A 70 -13.08 -6.76 4.98
N PRO A 71 -14.21 -6.70 4.25
CA PRO A 71 -15.02 -5.49 4.17
C PRO A 71 -15.58 -5.06 5.54
N PRO A 72 -15.38 -3.80 5.97
CA PRO A 72 -15.88 -3.32 7.24
C PRO A 72 -17.41 -3.11 7.19
N ARG A 73 -18.09 -3.25 8.34
CA ARG A 73 -19.51 -2.86 8.48
C ARG A 73 -19.74 -1.34 8.51
N GLY A 74 -18.68 -0.56 8.70
CA GLY A 74 -18.71 0.91 8.81
C GLY A 74 -17.44 1.54 8.25
N VAL A 75 -16.93 2.60 8.88
CA VAL A 75 -15.66 3.23 8.48
C VAL A 75 -14.49 2.24 8.73
N GLY A 76 -13.80 1.83 7.67
CA GLY A 76 -12.67 0.89 7.75
C GLY A 76 -11.28 1.52 7.71
N ALA A 77 -11.15 2.76 7.25
CA ALA A 77 -9.87 3.48 7.24
C ALA A 77 -10.09 4.98 7.44
N LEU A 78 -9.12 5.63 8.08
CA LEU A 78 -9.06 7.07 8.27
C LEU A 78 -7.71 7.59 7.76
N TYR A 79 -7.75 8.44 6.74
CA TYR A 79 -6.58 9.13 6.20
C TYR A 79 -6.54 10.56 6.73
N ILE A 80 -5.47 10.92 7.43
CA ILE A 80 -5.29 12.24 8.02
C ILE A 80 -4.18 12.96 7.27
N ALA A 81 -4.53 14.06 6.61
CA ALA A 81 -3.61 14.94 5.93
C ALA A 81 -3.54 16.29 6.65
N PRO A 82 -2.35 16.92 6.76
CA PRO A 82 -2.22 18.22 7.41
C PRO A 82 -2.83 19.38 6.59
N ILE A 83 -3.03 19.19 5.28
CA ILE A 83 -3.60 20.18 4.37
C ILE A 83 -4.66 19.55 3.46
N LYS A 84 -5.56 20.38 2.93
CA LYS A 84 -6.64 19.95 2.04
C LYS A 84 -6.19 19.54 0.62
N ALA A 85 -5.09 20.11 0.14
CA ALA A 85 -4.63 19.96 -1.25
C ALA A 85 -3.63 18.80 -1.45
N LEU A 86 -3.52 17.90 -0.47
CA LEU A 86 -2.55 16.80 -0.49
C LEU A 86 -2.88 15.75 -1.56
#